data_AF-A0A817NRW8-F1
#
_entry.id   AF-A0A817NRW8-F1
#
_cell.length_a   1.000
_cell.length_b   1.000
_cell.length_c   1.000
_cell.angle_alpha   90.00
_cell.angle_beta   90.00
_cell.angle_gamma   90.00
#
_symmetry.space_group_name_H-M   'P 1'
#
loop_
_entity.id
_entity.type
_entity.pdbx_description
1 polymer ?
#
loop_
_entity_poly.entity_id
_entity_poly.type
_entity_poly.pdbx_seq_one_letter_code
_entity_poly.pdbx_strand_id
1 'polypeptide(L)'
;MAECLMDFERAMINSCLEAFPNVHVKCCWYHFVQALWRKIQKLGLTTSYETDPLVNTWFKQYMALPLILRRLIDDGLQLLKDTIPSNDYKYRKFLKYFEKEYIKRPSIDLWHHGNNDMKTNNSLEGYNFRLLMRFGLHPSIWEFLHFLKDEEALVSHLITHLVGGSGITSSTLVYSIMQCNIIVIGEWNYDVIAAAFLLFF
;
A
#
# COMPACT_ATOMS: atom_id res chain seq x y z
N MET A 1 -13.86 7.16 -10.59
CA MET A 1 -13.56 8.21 -9.57
C MET A 1 -12.07 8.08 -9.25
N ALA A 2 -11.35 9.19 -9.02
CA ALA A 2 -9.91 9.12 -8.77
C ALA A 2 -9.62 8.49 -7.40
N GLU A 3 -8.64 7.60 -7.34
CA GLU A 3 -8.19 6.96 -6.10
C GLU A 3 -6.73 7.36 -5.82
N CYS A 4 -6.43 7.66 -4.57
CA CYS A 4 -5.08 7.99 -4.09
C CYS A 4 -4.65 6.96 -3.06
N LEU A 5 -3.56 6.25 -3.33
CA LEU A 5 -2.96 5.29 -2.41
C LEU A 5 -1.84 5.97 -1.62
N MET A 6 -1.90 5.90 -0.28
CA MET A 6 -0.91 6.53 0.59
C MET A 6 -0.70 5.74 1.89
N ASP A 7 0.14 6.25 2.78
CA ASP A 7 0.39 5.64 4.08
C ASP A 7 -0.74 5.95 5.07
N PHE A 8 -0.74 5.27 6.22
CA PHE A 8 -1.72 5.49 7.29
C PHE A 8 -1.52 6.82 8.06
N GLU A 9 -0.73 7.74 7.51
CA GLU A 9 -0.38 9.02 8.13
C GLU A 9 -1.54 10.01 8.01
N ARG A 10 -2.16 10.34 9.15
CA ARG A 10 -3.36 11.18 9.19
C ARG A 10 -3.14 12.58 8.60
N ALA A 11 -1.95 13.14 8.79
CA ALA A 11 -1.60 14.43 8.18
C ALA A 11 -1.66 14.36 6.66
N MET A 12 -1.11 13.29 6.06
CA MET A 12 -1.15 13.08 4.61
C MET A 12 -2.56 12.88 4.09
N ILE A 13 -3.35 12.05 4.78
CA ILE A 13 -4.77 11.82 4.42
C ILE A 13 -5.55 13.13 4.43
N ASN A 14 -5.40 13.92 5.50
CA ASN A 14 -6.11 15.20 5.63
C ASN A 14 -5.67 16.20 4.56
N SER A 15 -4.36 16.36 4.33
CA SER A 15 -3.85 17.25 3.28
C SER A 15 -4.32 16.83 1.88
N CYS A 16 -4.41 15.53 1.61
CA CYS A 16 -4.90 15.04 0.32
C CYS A 16 -6.39 15.35 0.13
N LEU A 17 -7.22 15.13 1.15
CA LEU A 17 -8.65 15.43 1.08
C LEU A 17 -8.92 16.94 1.03
N GLU A 18 -8.06 17.77 1.63
CA GLU A 18 -8.13 19.22 1.52
C GLU A 18 -7.79 19.70 0.11
N ALA A 19 -6.70 19.18 -0.47
CA ALA A 19 -6.26 19.53 -1.82
C ALA A 19 -7.18 18.96 -2.93
N PHE A 20 -7.75 17.77 -2.70
CA PHE A 20 -8.57 17.04 -3.67
C PHE A 20 -9.84 16.48 -3.00
N PRO A 21 -10.87 17.31 -2.78
CA PRO A 21 -12.06 16.92 -2.00
C PRO A 21 -12.86 15.73 -2.56
N ASN A 22 -12.71 15.42 -3.85
CA ASN A 22 -13.45 14.35 -4.53
C ASN A 22 -12.62 13.07 -4.74
N VAL A 23 -11.41 12.98 -4.15
CA VAL A 23 -10.57 11.79 -4.28
C VAL A 23 -10.99 10.73 -3.25
N HIS A 24 -10.96 9.47 -3.64
CA HIS A 24 -11.02 8.36 -2.70
C HIS A 24 -9.62 8.05 -2.20
N VAL A 25 -9.38 8.23 -0.90
CA VAL A 25 -8.12 7.83 -0.28
C VAL A 25 -8.19 6.35 0.10
N LYS A 26 -7.14 5.61 -0.23
CA LYS A 26 -6.85 4.27 0.27
C LYS A 26 -5.48 4.27 0.94
N CYS A 27 -5.35 3.50 2.00
CA CYS A 27 -4.10 3.27 2.68
C CYS A 27 -3.43 2.00 2.16
N CYS A 28 -2.12 2.00 2.03
CA CYS A 28 -1.32 0.92 1.46
C CYS A 28 -1.46 -0.40 2.25
N TRP A 29 -1.85 -1.48 1.57
CA TRP A 29 -1.95 -2.83 2.15
C TRP A 29 -0.61 -3.32 2.71
N TYR A 30 0.49 -3.02 2.03
CA TYR A 30 1.83 -3.41 2.51
C TYR A 30 2.13 -2.78 3.88
N HIS A 31 1.87 -1.49 4.04
CA HIS A 31 2.05 -0.80 5.31
C HIS A 31 1.09 -1.29 6.40
N PHE A 32 -0.13 -1.70 6.04
CA PHE A 32 -1.05 -2.38 6.94
C PHE A 32 -0.43 -3.68 7.47
N VAL A 33 0.04 -4.56 6.58
CA VAL A 33 0.66 -5.84 6.95
C VAL A 33 1.92 -5.64 7.80
N GLN A 34 2.78 -4.70 7.41
CA GLN A 34 3.98 -4.36 8.19
C GLN A 34 3.63 -3.85 9.60
N ALA A 35 2.59 -3.04 9.75
CA ALA A 35 2.14 -2.55 11.05
C ALA A 35 1.65 -3.71 11.95
N LEU A 36 0.90 -4.66 11.39
CA LEU A 36 0.49 -5.87 12.10
C LEU A 36 1.69 -6.74 12.49
N TRP A 37 2.64 -6.95 11.57
CA TRP A 37 3.84 -7.73 11.85
C TRP A 37 4.69 -7.12 12.97
N ARG A 38 4.94 -5.80 12.92
CA ARG A 38 5.62 -5.07 14.00
C ARG A 38 4.88 -5.21 15.32
N LYS A 39 3.54 -5.28 15.32
CA LYS A 39 2.77 -5.52 16.54
C LYS A 39 2.97 -6.93 17.08
N ILE A 40 2.94 -7.96 16.23
CA ILE A 40 3.18 -9.37 16.59
C ILE A 40 4.56 -9.50 17.24
N GLN A 41 5.60 -8.89 16.66
CA GLN A 41 6.95 -8.85 17.21
C GLN A 41 7.00 -8.18 18.58
N LYS A 42 6.40 -6.97 18.72
CA LYS A 42 6.34 -6.24 19.99
C LYS A 42 5.63 -7.00 21.12
N LEU A 43 4.71 -7.89 20.77
CA LEU A 43 4.00 -8.75 21.73
C LEU A 43 4.78 -10.02 22.07
N GLY A 44 5.91 -10.29 21.40
CA GLY A 44 6.69 -11.51 21.57
C GLY A 44 5.91 -12.74 21.12
N LEU A 45 5.23 -12.64 19.98
CA LEU A 45 4.45 -13.70 19.34
C LEU A 45 5.12 -14.27 18.07
N THR A 46 6.31 -13.79 17.71
CA THR A 46 7.05 -14.22 16.51
C THR A 46 7.30 -15.73 16.49
N THR A 47 7.82 -16.29 17.59
CA THR A 47 8.04 -17.75 17.67
C THR A 47 6.75 -18.53 17.46
N SER A 48 5.65 -18.15 18.12
CA SER A 48 4.36 -18.82 17.93
C SER A 48 3.86 -18.69 16.49
N TYR A 49 4.03 -17.53 15.85
CA TYR A 49 3.69 -17.34 14.44
C TYR A 49 4.49 -18.24 13.50
N GLU A 50 5.76 -18.52 13.81
CA GLU A 50 6.65 -19.35 12.99
C GLU A 50 6.45 -20.85 13.22
N THR A 51 6.16 -21.26 14.47
CA THR A 51 6.13 -22.68 14.85
C THR A 51 4.73 -23.28 14.89
N ASP A 52 3.67 -22.48 15.04
CA ASP A 52 2.29 -22.95 15.15
C ASP A 52 1.47 -22.56 13.91
N PRO A 53 1.06 -23.53 13.05
CA PRO A 53 0.27 -23.28 11.86
C PRO A 53 -1.08 -22.59 12.12
N LEU A 54 -1.72 -22.85 13.28
CA LEU A 54 -2.99 -22.22 13.64
C LEU A 54 -2.77 -20.74 13.94
N VAL A 55 -1.72 -20.42 14.70
CA VAL A 55 -1.33 -19.02 14.98
C VAL A 55 -0.92 -18.30 13.70
N ASN A 56 -0.13 -18.95 12.86
CA ASN A 56 0.28 -18.42 11.56
C ASN A 56 -0.93 -18.04 10.69
N THR A 57 -1.85 -18.99 10.54
CA THR A 57 -3.08 -18.83 9.74
C THR A 57 -3.95 -17.71 10.30
N TRP A 58 -4.14 -17.67 11.63
CA TRP A 58 -4.95 -16.65 12.29
C TRP A 58 -4.43 -15.24 12.02
N PHE A 59 -3.12 -15.02 12.15
CA PHE A 59 -2.52 -13.72 11.82
C PHE A 59 -2.58 -13.38 10.33
N LYS A 60 -2.37 -14.36 9.45
CA LYS A 60 -2.52 -14.16 7.99
C LYS A 60 -3.95 -13.78 7.60
N GLN A 61 -4.95 -14.33 8.27
CA GLN A 61 -6.35 -13.94 8.03
C GLN A 61 -6.59 -12.46 8.39
N TYR A 62 -6.01 -11.95 9.49
CA TYR A 62 -6.03 -10.50 9.77
C TYR A 62 -5.35 -9.68 8.68
N MET A 63 -4.19 -10.14 8.19
CA MET A 63 -3.45 -9.49 7.09
C MET A 63 -4.22 -9.50 5.76
N ALA A 64 -5.14 -10.45 5.58
CA ALA A 64 -5.96 -10.62 4.38
C ALA A 64 -7.31 -9.87 4.42
N LEU A 65 -7.75 -9.35 5.57
CA LEU A 65 -9.00 -8.58 5.69
C LEU A 65 -9.14 -7.43 4.67
N PRO A 66 -8.08 -6.68 4.33
CA PRO A 66 -8.14 -5.66 3.27
C PRO A 66 -8.57 -6.19 1.89
N LEU A 67 -8.36 -7.49 1.63
CA LEU A 67 -8.44 -8.11 0.32
C LEU A 67 -9.77 -8.87 0.08
N ILE A 68 -10.57 -9.08 1.12
CA ILE A 68 -11.85 -9.77 0.99
C ILE A 68 -12.96 -8.81 0.55
N LEU A 69 -14.12 -9.34 0.18
CA LEU A 69 -15.30 -8.52 -0.12
C LEU A 69 -15.73 -7.73 1.11
N ARG A 70 -16.07 -6.44 0.93
CA ARG A 70 -16.47 -5.55 2.06
C ARG A 70 -17.56 -6.16 2.93
N ARG A 71 -18.58 -6.75 2.31
CA ARG A 71 -19.70 -7.40 3.01
C ARG A 71 -19.31 -8.56 3.93
N LEU A 72 -18.11 -9.13 3.76
CA LEU A 72 -17.60 -10.26 4.55
C LEU A 72 -16.68 -9.82 5.69
N ILE A 73 -16.35 -8.52 5.79
CA ILE A 73 -15.39 -8.04 6.81
C ILE A 73 -15.93 -8.24 8.22
N ASP A 74 -17.20 -7.88 8.47
CA ASP A 74 -17.77 -7.98 9.80
C ASP A 74 -17.88 -9.45 10.26
N ASP A 75 -18.35 -10.34 9.38
CA ASP A 75 -18.40 -11.78 9.63
C ASP A 75 -17.00 -12.37 9.83
N GLY A 76 -16.04 -11.97 9.00
CA GLY A 76 -14.64 -12.40 9.11
C GLY A 76 -14.00 -11.95 10.43
N LEU A 77 -14.27 -10.72 10.87
CA LEU A 77 -13.79 -10.22 12.16
C LEU A 77 -14.42 -10.97 13.33
N GLN A 78 -15.70 -11.30 13.25
CA GLN A 78 -16.38 -12.07 14.29
C GLN A 78 -15.79 -13.48 14.37
N LEU A 79 -15.64 -14.17 13.23
CA LEU A 79 -15.00 -15.47 13.17
C LEU A 79 -13.58 -15.45 13.77
N LEU A 80 -12.80 -14.41 13.47
CA LEU A 80 -11.44 -14.28 14.02
C LEU A 80 -11.40 -14.03 15.53
N LYS A 81 -12.43 -13.41 16.10
CA LYS A 81 -12.57 -13.25 17.56
C LYS A 81 -12.98 -14.56 18.24
N ASP A 82 -13.73 -15.40 17.54
CA ASP A 82 -14.22 -16.69 18.07
C ASP A 82 -13.16 -17.80 17.94
N THR A 83 -12.18 -17.63 17.05
CA THR A 83 -11.13 -18.61 16.72
C THR A 83 -9.75 -18.24 17.27
N ILE A 84 -9.68 -17.49 18.38
CA ILE A 84 -8.41 -17.11 19.02
C ILE A 84 -7.61 -18.38 19.34
N PRO A 85 -6.34 -18.49 18.90
CA PRO A 85 -5.59 -19.76 18.97
C PRO A 85 -5.14 -20.15 20.38
N SER A 86 -5.09 -19.19 21.32
CA SER A 86 -4.64 -19.46 22.69
C SER A 86 -5.21 -18.44 23.70
N ASN A 87 -5.31 -18.87 24.96
CA ASN A 87 -5.76 -18.03 26.06
C ASN A 87 -4.72 -17.02 26.57
N ASP A 88 -3.50 -17.05 26.05
CA ASP A 88 -2.44 -16.08 26.37
C ASP A 88 -2.95 -14.64 26.15
N TYR A 89 -2.73 -13.78 27.14
CA TYR A 89 -3.17 -12.38 27.13
C TYR A 89 -2.59 -11.58 25.94
N LYS A 90 -1.47 -12.02 25.34
CA LYS A 90 -0.84 -11.39 24.17
C LYS A 90 -1.79 -11.35 22.97
N TYR A 91 -2.57 -12.41 22.71
CA TYR A 91 -3.56 -12.43 21.63
C TYR A 91 -4.68 -11.42 21.88
N ARG A 92 -5.15 -11.31 23.14
CA ARG A 92 -6.13 -10.28 23.51
C ARG A 92 -5.56 -8.85 23.38
N LYS A 93 -4.26 -8.65 23.65
CA LYS A 93 -3.59 -7.36 23.39
C LYS A 93 -3.50 -7.03 21.90
N PHE A 94 -3.29 -8.04 21.05
CA PHE A 94 -3.34 -7.87 19.60
C PHE A 94 -4.75 -7.46 19.14
N LEU A 95 -5.80 -8.17 19.58
CA LEU A 95 -7.19 -7.85 19.25
C LEU A 95 -7.57 -6.41 19.64
N LYS A 96 -7.25 -6.01 20.87
CA LYS A 96 -7.50 -4.64 21.35
C LYS A 96 -6.78 -3.59 20.50
N TYR A 97 -5.55 -3.89 20.06
CA TYR A 97 -4.81 -3.03 19.15
C TYR A 97 -5.50 -2.95 17.78
N PHE A 98 -5.85 -4.10 17.19
CA PHE A 98 -6.48 -4.14 15.88
C PHE A 98 -7.82 -3.39 15.87
N GLU A 99 -8.67 -3.63 16.86
CA GLU A 99 -9.95 -2.95 17.00
C GLU A 99 -9.77 -1.43 17.16
N LYS A 100 -8.78 -0.99 17.94
CA LYS A 100 -8.50 0.43 18.15
C LYS A 100 -8.01 1.11 16.87
N GLU A 101 -7.05 0.50 16.18
CA GLU A 101 -6.30 1.13 15.09
C GLU A 101 -6.89 0.89 13.69
N TYR A 102 -7.80 -0.07 13.52
CA TYR A 102 -8.38 -0.38 12.20
C TYR A 102 -9.90 -0.46 12.18
N ILE A 103 -10.56 -0.66 13.32
CA ILE A 103 -12.04 -0.72 13.38
C ILE A 103 -12.63 0.60 13.88
N LYS A 104 -12.10 1.14 14.98
CA LYS A 104 -12.62 2.38 15.58
C LYS A 104 -12.18 3.61 14.81
N ARG A 105 -10.91 3.67 14.40
CA ARG A 105 -10.28 4.74 13.61
C ARG A 105 -9.07 4.13 12.91
N PRO A 106 -8.90 4.20 11.57
CA PRO A 106 -9.70 4.86 10.54
C PRO A 106 -10.96 4.09 10.10
N SER A 107 -11.75 4.65 9.17
CA SER A 107 -12.84 3.90 8.51
C SER A 107 -12.28 2.66 7.81
N ILE A 108 -13.05 1.57 7.82
CA ILE A 108 -12.75 0.35 7.05
C ILE A 108 -12.53 0.70 5.56
N ASP A 109 -13.23 1.71 5.05
CA ASP A 109 -13.07 2.19 3.67
C ASP A 109 -11.65 2.66 3.33
N LEU A 110 -10.85 3.08 4.32
CA LEU A 110 -9.50 3.54 4.08
C LEU A 110 -8.55 2.37 3.80
N TRP A 111 -8.69 1.23 4.48
CA TRP A 111 -7.75 0.10 4.32
C TRP A 111 -8.34 -1.07 3.54
N HIS A 112 -9.64 -1.09 3.27
CA HIS A 112 -10.26 -2.11 2.41
C HIS A 112 -10.01 -1.81 0.93
N HIS A 113 -9.49 -2.77 0.17
CA HIS A 113 -9.19 -2.63 -1.26
C HIS A 113 -10.17 -3.36 -2.17
N GLY A 114 -10.86 -4.41 -1.68
CA GLY A 114 -11.72 -5.24 -2.53
C GLY A 114 -10.97 -5.74 -3.77
N ASN A 115 -11.51 -5.47 -4.95
CA ASN A 115 -10.91 -5.85 -6.24
C ASN A 115 -9.94 -4.81 -6.83
N ASN A 116 -9.55 -3.77 -6.09
CA ASN A 116 -8.63 -2.76 -6.63
C ASN A 116 -7.28 -3.38 -7.00
N ASP A 117 -6.76 -3.07 -8.19
CA ASP A 117 -5.49 -3.59 -8.67
C ASP A 117 -4.30 -2.96 -7.93
N MET A 118 -4.42 -1.68 -7.54
CA MET A 118 -3.36 -0.94 -6.84
C MET A 118 -3.51 -1.03 -5.32
N LYS A 119 -2.72 -1.92 -4.71
CA LYS A 119 -2.78 -2.21 -3.26
C LYS A 119 -1.49 -1.83 -2.53
N THR A 120 -0.39 -1.62 -3.26
CA THR A 120 0.93 -1.28 -2.73
C THR A 120 1.46 0.01 -3.35
N ASN A 121 2.30 0.72 -2.60
CA ASN A 121 2.99 1.94 -3.01
C ASN A 121 4.34 1.66 -3.70
N ASN A 122 4.55 0.44 -4.24
CA ASN A 122 5.84 0.00 -4.81
C ASN A 122 6.37 0.95 -5.89
N SER A 123 5.50 1.51 -6.74
CA SER A 123 5.89 2.47 -7.77
C SER A 123 6.49 3.74 -7.18
N LEU A 124 5.92 4.22 -6.07
CA LEU A 124 6.41 5.39 -5.34
C LEU A 124 7.73 5.09 -4.63
N GLU A 125 7.84 3.92 -3.99
CA GLU A 125 9.09 3.48 -3.36
C GLU A 125 10.22 3.32 -4.37
N GLY A 126 9.93 2.74 -5.55
CA GLY A 126 10.89 2.63 -6.64
C GLY A 126 11.33 3.98 -7.19
N TYR A 127 10.40 4.95 -7.30
CA TYR A 127 10.74 6.31 -7.69
C TYR A 127 11.64 6.99 -6.64
N ASN A 128 11.29 6.91 -5.36
CA ASN A 128 12.09 7.46 -4.27
C ASN A 128 13.49 6.82 -4.20
N PHE A 129 13.59 5.51 -4.42
CA PHE A 129 14.87 4.82 -4.48
C PHE A 129 15.73 5.31 -5.64
N ARG A 130 15.15 5.52 -6.84
CA ARG A 130 15.88 6.10 -7.98
C ARG A 130 16.41 7.50 -7.67
N LEU A 131 15.61 8.34 -7.02
CA LEU A 131 16.06 9.67 -6.58
C LEU A 131 17.24 9.55 -5.61
N LEU A 132 17.14 8.66 -4.63
CA LEU A 132 18.22 8.41 -3.69
C LEU A 132 19.49 7.93 -4.39
N MET A 133 19.38 7.02 -5.37
CA MET A 133 20.53 6.55 -6.15
C MET A 133 21.14 7.63 -7.05
N ARG A 134 20.31 8.58 -7.52
CA ARG A 134 20.76 9.69 -8.37
C ARG A 134 21.47 10.78 -7.57
N PHE A 135 20.95 11.11 -6.40
CA PHE A 135 21.31 12.32 -5.65
C PHE A 135 22.04 12.05 -4.33
N GLY A 136 22.00 10.82 -3.81
CA GLY A 136 22.38 10.55 -2.44
C GLY A 136 21.39 11.14 -1.43
N LEU A 137 21.76 11.15 -0.15
CA LEU A 137 20.86 11.51 0.96
C LEU A 137 20.50 13.00 0.98
N HIS A 138 21.34 13.88 0.43
CA HIS A 138 21.21 15.33 0.55
C HIS A 138 21.65 16.08 -0.72
N PRO A 139 20.87 16.03 -1.81
CA PRO A 139 21.13 16.90 -2.97
C PRO A 139 21.03 18.38 -2.61
N SER A 140 21.74 19.23 -3.36
CA SER A 140 21.44 20.66 -3.30
C SER A 140 20.04 20.94 -3.84
N ILE A 141 19.38 21.95 -3.28
CA ILE A 141 18.04 22.35 -3.73
C ILE A 141 18.02 22.71 -5.23
N TRP A 142 19.12 23.25 -5.75
CA TRP A 142 19.25 23.63 -7.16
C TRP A 142 19.35 22.42 -8.07
N GLU A 143 20.17 21.42 -7.73
CA GLU A 143 20.26 20.17 -8.49
C GLU A 143 18.91 19.45 -8.53
N PHE A 144 18.22 19.42 -7.39
CA PHE A 144 16.89 18.83 -7.31
C PHE A 144 15.87 19.58 -8.17
N LEU A 145 15.86 20.93 -8.13
CA LEU A 145 14.96 21.75 -8.94
C LEU A 145 15.22 21.62 -10.43
N HIS A 146 16.48 21.56 -10.86
CA HIS A 146 16.82 21.34 -12.26
C HIS A 146 16.32 19.99 -12.74
N PHE A 147 16.55 18.93 -11.96
CA PHE A 147 16.04 17.61 -12.28
C PHE A 147 14.51 17.57 -12.38
N LEU A 148 13.78 18.24 -11.47
CA LEU A 148 12.33 18.28 -11.53
C LEU A 148 11.82 18.98 -12.81
N LYS A 149 12.51 20.03 -13.27
CA LYS A 149 12.18 20.70 -14.54
C LYS A 149 12.44 19.78 -15.74
N ASP A 150 13.56 19.07 -15.73
CA ASP A 150 13.91 18.14 -16.81
C ASP A 150 12.90 16.98 -16.88
N GLU A 151 12.50 16.42 -15.73
CA GLU A 151 11.48 15.36 -15.67
C GLU A 151 10.09 15.85 -16.09
N GLU A 152 9.67 17.05 -15.68
CA GLU A 152 8.40 17.63 -16.12
C GLU A 152 8.37 17.79 -17.64
N ALA A 153 9.44 18.33 -18.24
CA ALA A 153 9.55 18.48 -19.68
C ALA A 153 9.46 17.13 -20.41
N LEU A 154 10.16 16.10 -19.92
CA LEU A 154 10.11 14.74 -20.48
C LEU A 154 8.70 14.14 -20.42
N VAL A 155 8.04 14.25 -19.26
CA VAL A 155 6.68 13.73 -19.06
C VAL A 155 5.68 14.47 -19.96
N SER A 156 5.76 15.80 -20.02
CA SER A 156 4.89 16.64 -20.86
C SER A 156 5.04 16.32 -22.35
N HIS A 157 6.27 16.08 -22.83
CA HIS A 157 6.51 15.60 -24.18
C HIS A 157 5.87 14.23 -24.43
N LEU A 158 6.05 13.28 -23.50
CA LEU A 158 5.53 11.93 -23.65
C LEU A 158 4.00 11.88 -23.63
N ILE A 159 3.34 12.66 -22.77
CA ILE A 159 1.87 12.83 -22.77
C ILE A 159 1.40 13.37 -24.12
N THR A 160 2.09 14.37 -24.68
CA THR A 160 1.73 14.96 -25.98
C THR A 160 1.82 13.91 -27.10
N HIS A 161 2.84 13.06 -27.10
CA HIS A 161 2.99 11.96 -28.07
C HIS A 161 1.91 10.88 -27.90
N LEU A 162 1.57 10.51 -26.67
CA LEU A 162 0.51 9.55 -26.35
C LEU A 162 -0.86 10.05 -26.81
N VAL A 163 -1.21 11.29 -26.48
CA VAL A 163 -2.48 11.94 -26.90
C VAL A 163 -2.52 12.10 -28.42
N GLY A 164 -1.37 12.33 -29.06
CA GLY A 164 -1.22 12.42 -30.52
C GLY A 164 -1.25 11.08 -31.26
N GLY A 165 -1.46 9.94 -30.58
CA GLY A 165 -1.61 8.62 -31.20
C GLY A 165 -0.32 8.04 -31.82
N SER A 166 0.85 8.57 -31.46
CA SER A 166 2.13 8.08 -31.98
C SER A 166 2.54 6.81 -31.23
N GLY A 167 2.81 5.72 -31.95
CA GLY A 167 3.24 4.44 -31.37
C GLY A 167 4.61 4.56 -30.70
N ILE A 168 4.64 4.58 -29.36
CA ILE A 168 5.87 4.53 -28.57
C ILE A 168 6.24 3.07 -28.32
N THR A 169 7.52 2.73 -28.39
CA THR A 169 8.03 1.39 -28.10
C THR A 169 7.81 1.01 -26.62
N SER A 170 7.35 -0.23 -26.38
CA SER A 170 6.80 -0.69 -25.09
C SER A 170 7.71 -0.52 -23.87
N SER A 171 9.04 -0.42 -24.04
CA SER A 171 9.98 -0.26 -22.92
C SER A 171 9.95 1.15 -22.31
N THR A 172 9.71 2.20 -23.10
CA THR A 172 9.65 3.59 -22.57
C THR A 172 8.23 3.89 -22.04
N LEU A 173 7.23 3.28 -22.65
CA LEU A 173 5.82 3.42 -22.28
C LEU A 173 5.54 2.91 -20.86
N VAL A 174 6.08 1.75 -20.49
CA VAL A 174 5.87 1.12 -19.18
C VAL A 174 6.38 2.00 -18.03
N TYR A 175 7.57 2.57 -18.16
CA TYR A 175 8.18 3.38 -17.10
C TYR A 175 7.56 4.76 -16.97
N SER A 176 7.25 5.42 -18.09
CA SER A 176 6.61 6.74 -18.07
C SER A 176 5.12 6.65 -17.71
N ILE A 177 4.42 5.58 -18.07
CA ILE A 177 3.05 5.31 -17.59
C ILE A 177 3.06 4.96 -16.09
N MET A 178 4.04 4.23 -15.56
CA MET A 178 4.15 4.02 -14.10
C MET A 178 4.38 5.33 -13.32
N GLN A 179 5.09 6.30 -13.90
CA GLN A 179 5.23 7.65 -13.33
C GLN A 179 3.96 8.50 -13.53
N CYS A 180 3.31 8.43 -14.69
CA CYS A 180 2.04 9.13 -14.95
C CYS A 180 0.84 8.52 -14.19
N ASN A 181 0.92 7.26 -13.77
CA ASN A 181 -0.11 6.62 -12.93
C ASN A 181 -0.08 7.11 -11.47
N ILE A 182 0.87 7.98 -11.11
CA ILE A 182 0.76 8.84 -9.92
C ILE A 182 -0.36 9.89 -10.11
N ILE A 183 -0.87 10.08 -11.35
CA ILE A 183 -1.94 11.04 -11.68
C ILE A 183 -3.16 10.42 -12.42
N VAL A 184 -3.09 9.27 -13.10
CA VAL A 184 -4.28 8.64 -13.73
C VAL A 184 -4.27 7.10 -13.66
N ILE A 185 -5.46 6.53 -13.43
CA ILE A 185 -5.82 5.11 -13.17
C ILE A 185 -5.51 4.16 -14.35
N GLY A 186 -5.16 2.89 -14.07
CA GLY A 186 -5.49 1.75 -14.95
C GLY A 186 -4.42 0.66 -15.14
N GLU A 187 -4.76 -0.55 -14.67
CA GLU A 187 -4.33 -1.91 -15.11
C GLU A 187 -2.83 -2.29 -15.10
N TRP A 188 -2.45 -3.14 -14.13
CA TRP A 188 -1.23 -3.99 -14.20
C TRP A 188 -1.58 -5.45 -13.86
N ASN A 189 -0.96 -6.36 -14.61
CA ASN A 189 -1.31 -7.78 -14.74
C ASN A 189 -0.89 -8.64 -13.52
N TYR A 190 -1.70 -9.66 -13.22
CA TYR A 190 -1.68 -10.46 -11.98
C TYR A 190 -0.39 -11.28 -11.74
N ASP A 191 0.40 -11.55 -12.78
CA ASP A 191 1.51 -12.51 -12.72
C ASP A 191 2.78 -11.98 -12.01
N VAL A 192 2.90 -10.66 -11.80
CA VAL A 192 4.02 -10.06 -11.05
C VAL A 192 3.82 -10.15 -9.53
N ILE A 193 2.57 -10.33 -9.09
CA ILE A 193 2.20 -10.36 -7.66
C ILE A 193 2.53 -11.72 -7.02
N ALA A 194 2.55 -12.81 -7.80
CA ALA A 194 2.88 -14.14 -7.30
C ALA A 194 4.37 -14.29 -6.93
N ALA A 195 5.27 -13.58 -7.62
CA ALA A 195 6.71 -13.65 -7.35
C ALA A 195 7.13 -12.90 -6.07
N ALA A 196 6.36 -11.90 -5.65
CA ALA A 196 6.61 -11.16 -4.41
C ALA A 196 6.18 -11.91 -3.13
N PHE A 197 5.37 -12.98 -3.28
CA PHE A 197 4.87 -13.77 -2.15
C PHE A 197 5.92 -14.71 -1.52
N LEU A 198 7.05 -14.94 -2.20
CA LEU A 198 8.12 -15.86 -1.76
C LEU A 198 9.41 -15.17 -1.29
N LEU A 199 9.51 -13.84 -1.39
CA LEU A 199 10.76 -13.12 -1.10
C LEU A 199 10.72 -12.21 0.13
N PHE A 200 9.60 -12.16 0.85
CA PHE A 200 9.46 -11.33 2.07
C PHE A 200 8.77 -12.03 3.25
N PHE A 201 8.92 -13.35 3.35
CA PHE A 201 8.79 -14.10 4.61
C PHE A 201 9.99 -15.04 4.76
#